data_AF-A0A2A4EZ36-F1
#
_entry.id   AF-A0A2A4EZ36-F1
#
_cell.length_a   1.000
_cell.length_b   1.000
_cell.length_c   1.000
_cell.angle_alpha   90.00
_cell.angle_beta   90.00
_cell.angle_gamma   90.00
#
_symmetry.space_group_name_H-M   'P 1'
#
loop_
_entity.id
_entity.type
_entity.pdbx_description
1 polymer ?
#
loop_
_entity_poly.entity_id
_entity_poly.type
_entity_poly.pdbx_seq_one_letter_code
_entity_poly.pdbx_strand_id
1 'polypeptide(L)' 'MACEKCRSFGGTSSNYEYLGINVERHAELYRCKNCGQLLEIVAEARAPYFLTLEEAKEHFPDAQKALAHLPQQG' A
#
# COMPACT_ATOMS: atom_id res chain seq x y z
N MET A 1 7.19 -6.94 7.67
CA MET A 1 5.81 -7.12 7.16
C MET A 1 5.87 -8.03 5.95
N ALA A 2 5.15 -9.14 5.93
CA ALA A 2 5.04 -10.01 4.75
C ALA A 2 3.95 -9.48 3.81
N CYS A 3 4.18 -9.57 2.49
CA CYS A 3 3.13 -9.33 1.50
C CYS A 3 2.35 -10.61 1.31
N GLU A 4 1.02 -10.53 1.35
CA GLU A 4 0.14 -11.69 1.16
C GLU A 4 0.44 -12.44 -0.14
N LYS A 5 0.62 -11.71 -1.24
CA LYS A 5 0.97 -12.29 -2.56
C LYS A 5 2.38 -12.87 -2.62
N CYS A 6 3.36 -12.28 -1.92
CA CYS A 6 4.75 -12.76 -1.96
C CYS A 6 5.06 -13.81 -0.88
N ARG A 7 4.15 -14.02 0.10
CA ARG A 7 4.22 -14.96 1.23
C ARG A 7 5.39 -14.81 2.20
N SER A 8 6.56 -14.33 1.79
CA SER A 8 7.70 -14.00 2.66
C SER A 8 8.67 -13.09 1.93
N PHE A 9 8.97 -11.93 2.52
CA PHE A 9 10.15 -11.18 2.11
C PHE A 9 11.36 -11.82 2.79
N GLY A 10 12.19 -12.52 2.04
CA GLY A 10 13.38 -13.21 2.54
C GLY A 10 14.53 -12.28 2.96
N GLY A 11 14.25 -11.12 3.56
CA GLY A 11 15.26 -10.12 3.90
C GLY A 11 14.80 -9.04 4.89
N THR A 12 15.78 -8.38 5.51
CA THR A 12 15.64 -7.33 6.54
C THR A 12 15.21 -5.96 6.00
N SER A 13 15.15 -5.78 4.67
CA SER A 13 14.71 -4.53 4.05
C SER A 13 13.19 -4.51 3.87
N SER A 14 12.55 -3.42 4.28
CA SER A 14 11.13 -3.15 3.99
C SER A 14 10.94 -3.13 2.47
N ASN A 15 10.33 -4.18 1.92
CA ASN A 15 10.04 -4.33 0.50
C ASN A 15 8.81 -3.51 0.05
N TYR A 16 8.43 -2.54 0.87
CA TYR A 16 7.36 -1.61 0.62
C TYR A 16 7.92 -0.23 0.28
N GLU A 17 7.36 0.37 -0.75
CA GLU A 17 7.55 1.75 -1.16
C GLU A 17 6.42 2.59 -0.56
N TYR A 18 6.76 3.67 0.13
CA TYR A 18 5.77 4.65 0.59
C TYR A 18 5.23 5.43 -0.61
N LEU A 19 3.91 5.54 -0.70
CA LEU A 19 3.23 6.27 -1.78
C LEU A 19 2.52 7.54 -1.31
N GLY A 20 2.13 7.63 -0.03
CA GLY A 20 1.42 8.79 0.47
C GLY A 20 0.80 8.56 1.85
N ILE A 21 0.19 9.62 2.38
CA ILE A 21 -0.52 9.63 3.65
C ILE A 21 -1.90 10.26 3.42
N ASN A 22 -2.91 9.74 4.09
CA ASN A 22 -4.18 10.42 4.28
C ASN A 22 -4.26 10.83 5.76
N VAL A 23 -4.15 12.13 6.00
CA VAL A 23 -4.16 12.70 7.34
C VAL A 23 -5.54 12.60 7.99
N GLU A 24 -6.64 12.67 7.24
CA GLU A 24 -8.00 12.51 7.80
C GLU A 24 -8.25 11.08 8.28
N ARG A 25 -7.69 10.09 7.58
CA ARG A 25 -7.79 8.68 7.95
C ARG A 25 -6.71 8.23 8.94
N HIS A 26 -5.75 9.09 9.26
CA HIS A 26 -4.57 8.73 10.05
C HIS A 26 -3.86 7.49 9.47
N ALA A 27 -3.75 7.45 8.14
CA ALA A 27 -3.36 6.26 7.40
C ALA A 27 -2.24 6.55 6.41
N GLU A 28 -1.34 5.59 6.24
CA GLU A 28 -0.25 5.64 5.27
C GLU A 28 -0.42 4.56 4.21
N LEU A 29 -0.11 4.91 2.95
CA LEU A 29 -0.18 4.02 1.80
C LEU A 29 1.21 3.53 1.41
N TYR A 30 1.31 2.22 1.26
CA TYR A 30 2.52 1.54 0.83
C TYR A 30 2.24 0.59 -0.33
N ARG A 31 3.26 0.35 -1.14
CA ARG A 31 3.24 -0.58 -2.28
C ARG A 31 4.35 -1.58 -2.18
N CYS A 32 4.04 -2.86 -2.36
CA CYS A 32 5.06 -3.90 -2.51
C CYS A 32 5.86 -3.66 -3.81
N LYS A 33 7.17 -3.47 -3.69
CA LYS A 33 8.06 -3.24 -4.84
C LYS A 33 8.15 -4.47 -5.76
N ASN A 34 7.87 -5.67 -5.24
CA ASN A 34 7.97 -6.93 -5.98
C ASN A 34 6.71 -7.25 -6.79
N CYS A 35 5.52 -7.25 -6.16
CA CYS A 35 4.27 -7.66 -6.82
C CYS A 35 3.28 -6.51 -7.05
N GLY A 36 3.55 -5.31 -6.54
CA GLY A 36 2.67 -4.15 -6.67
C GLY A 36 1.48 -4.12 -5.69
N GLN A 37 1.34 -5.10 -4.78
CA GLN A 37 0.27 -5.10 -3.77
C GLN A 37 0.25 -3.80 -2.96
N LEU A 38 -0.91 -3.18 -2.84
CA LEU A 38 -1.13 -1.98 -2.04
C LEU A 38 -1.51 -2.35 -0.61
N LEU A 39 -1.03 -1.56 0.33
CA LEU A 39 -1.16 -1.75 1.76
C LEU A 39 -1.47 -0.39 2.41
N GLU A 40 -2.55 -0.34 3.19
CA GLU A 40 -2.88 0.78 4.05
C GLU A 40 -2.52 0.43 5.51
N ILE A 41 -1.77 1.30 6.16
CA ILE A 41 -1.45 1.20 7.59
C ILE A 41 -2.16 2.34 8.30
N VAL A 42 -3.19 2.02 9.07
CA VAL A 42 -3.91 2.99 9.91
C VAL A 42 -3.31 2.95 11.30
N ALA A 43 -3.01 4.11 11.89
CA ALA A 43 -2.36 4.20 13.20
C ALA A 43 -3.13 3.46 14.32
N GLU A 44 -4.45 3.44 14.24
CA GLU A 44 -5.34 2.82 15.24
C GLU A 44 -5.65 1.34 14.94
N ALA A 45 -5.24 0.82 13.78
CA ALA A 45 -5.52 -0.56 13.39
C ALA A 45 -4.47 -1.53 13.93
N ARG A 46 -4.93 -2.69 14.41
CA ARG A 46 -4.06 -3.77 14.90
C ARG A 46 -3.28 -4.48 13.79
N ALA A 47 -3.74 -4.37 12.55
CA ALA A 47 -3.16 -5.01 11.38
C ALA A 47 -3.34 -4.09 10.15
N PRO A 48 -2.45 -4.19 9.16
CA PRO A 48 -2.58 -3.40 7.95
C PRO A 48 -3.66 -3.98 7.01
N TYR A 49 -4.26 -3.13 6.18
CA TYR A 49 -5.27 -3.50 5.20
C TYR A 49 -4.63 -3.64 3.82
N PHE A 50 -5.00 -4.70 3.08
CA PHE A 50 -4.62 -4.82 1.67
C PHE A 50 -5.68 -4.16 0.81
N LEU A 51 -5.26 -3.26 -0.08
CA LEU A 51 -6.17 -2.51 -0.93
C LEU A 51 -6.07 -2.94 -2.40
N THR A 52 -7.18 -2.85 -3.09
CA THR A 52 -7.20 -2.74 -4.56
C THR A 52 -6.74 -1.35 -5.01
N LEU A 53 -6.49 -1.19 -6.31
CA LEU A 53 -6.13 0.11 -6.87
C LEU A 53 -7.25 1.14 -6.74
N GLU A 54 -8.52 0.71 -6.85
CA GLU A 54 -9.67 1.60 -6.68
C GLU A 54 -9.80 2.08 -5.24
N GLU A 55 -9.75 1.17 -4.26
CA GLU A 55 -9.78 1.51 -2.83
C GLU A 55 -8.62 2.44 -2.46
N ALA A 56 -7.42 2.18 -2.97
CA ALA A 56 -6.27 3.06 -2.72
C ALA A 56 -6.47 4.47 -3.30
N LYS A 57 -7.11 4.61 -4.46
CA LYS A 57 -7.42 5.93 -5.05
C LYS A 57 -8.50 6.67 -4.25
N GLU A 58 -9.48 5.94 -3.73
CA GLU A 58 -10.52 6.51 -2.87
C GLU A 58 -9.96 6.94 -1.51
N HIS A 59 -9.17 6.07 -0.86
CA HIS A 59 -8.60 6.34 0.45
C HIS A 59 -7.45 7.35 0.40
N PHE A 60 -6.72 7.47 -0.71
CA PHE A 60 -5.55 8.34 -0.83
C PHE A 60 -5.63 9.24 -2.07
N PRO A 61 -6.52 10.26 -2.07
CA PRO A 61 -6.70 11.15 -3.20
C PRO A 61 -5.42 11.92 -3.57
N ASP A 62 -4.58 12.27 -2.59
CA ASP A 62 -3.29 12.94 -2.84
C ASP A 62 -2.23 12.02 -3.45
N ALA A 63 -2.37 10.69 -3.30
CA ALA A 63 -1.47 9.70 -3.89
C ALA A 63 -1.86 9.31 -5.33
N GLN A 64 -2.88 9.95 -5.94
CA GLN A 64 -3.36 9.60 -7.28
C GLN A 64 -2.26 9.61 -8.36
N LYS A 65 -1.31 10.54 -8.30
CA LYS A 65 -0.17 10.58 -9.23
C LYS A 65 0.71 9.33 -9.09
N ALA A 66 1.00 8.91 -7.87
CA ALA A 66 1.79 7.71 -7.60
C ALA A 66 1.03 6.43 -8.02
N LEU A 67 -0.30 6.42 -7.84
CA LEU A 67 -1.18 5.31 -8.21
C LEU A 67 -1.46 5.22 -9.72
N ALA A 68 -1.42 6.34 -10.46
CA ALA A 68 -1.71 6.40 -11.89
C ALA A 68 -0.67 5.65 -12.76
N HIS A 69 0.55 5.49 -12.26
CA HIS A 69 1.62 4.77 -12.95
C HIS A 69 1.66 3.27 -12.62
N LEU A 70 0.73 2.79 -11.78
CA LEU A 70 0.69 1.38 -11.42
C LEU A 70 -0.08 0.58 -12.48
N PRO A 71 0.45 -0.57 -12.93
CA PRO A 71 -0.28 -1.44 -13.83
C PRO A 71 -1.57 -1.89 -13.13
N GLN A 72 -2.71 -1.77 -13.82
CA GLN A 72 -3.97 -2.34 -13.36
C GLN A 72 -3.75 -3.84 -13.19
N GLN A 73 -3.71 -4.32 -11.95
CA GLN A 73 -3.60 -5.75 -11.67
C GLN A 73 -4.94 -6.38 -12.08
N GLY A 74 -4.95 -7.01 -13.25
CA GLY A 74 -6.08 -7.78 -13.78
C GLY A 74 -6.28 -9.10 -13.07
#